data_AF-A0A7C4ZYR0-F1
#
_entry.id   AF-A0A7C4ZYR0-F1
#
_cell.length_a   1.000
_cell.length_b   1.000
_cell.length_c   1.000
_cell.angle_alpha   90.00
_cell.angle_beta   90.00
_cell.angle_gamma   90.00
#
_symmetry.space_group_name_H-M   'P 1'
#
loop_
_entity.id
_entity.type
_entity.pdbx_description
1 polymer ?
#
loop_
_entity_poly.entity_id
_entity_poly.type
_entity_poly.pdbx_seq_one_letter_code
_entity_poly.pdbx_strand_id
1 'polypeptide(L)'
;MQYDNFIPATSDELHLVEALRAGDEAAFASLLDQYHASLVRLACIYVSSRAVAEEVAQETWLGVLQGLDRFEGRSSLKTWIFRILTNRAKTRGQREARRTLGKLTEETLPPQTREELLQVFKNWKNK
;
A
#
# COMPACT_ATOMS: atom_id res chain seq x y z
N MET A 1 -12.97 -18.99 8.85
CA MET A 1 -12.90 -19.42 7.45
C MET A 1 -11.71 -18.71 6.82
N GLN A 2 -10.54 -19.36 6.83
CA GLN A 2 -9.32 -18.81 6.21
C GLN A 2 -9.39 -19.14 4.72
N TYR A 3 -9.79 -18.18 3.90
CA TYR A 3 -9.50 -18.24 2.47
C TYR A 3 -8.00 -17.95 2.34
N ASP A 4 -7.18 -19.00 2.47
CA ASP A 4 -5.81 -18.92 2.03
C ASP A 4 -5.88 -18.67 0.52
N ASN A 5 -5.64 -17.42 0.12
CA ASN A 5 -5.71 -16.94 -1.25
C ASN A 5 -4.59 -17.59 -2.07
N PHE A 6 -4.81 -18.84 -2.48
CA PHE A 6 -3.88 -19.68 -3.22
C PHE A 6 -3.92 -19.37 -4.73
N ILE A 7 -4.10 -18.09 -5.08
CA ILE A 7 -3.93 -17.64 -6.46
C ILE A 7 -2.48 -17.18 -6.55
N PRO A 8 -1.55 -17.96 -7.11
CA PRO A 8 -0.18 -17.52 -7.33
C PRO A 8 -0.15 -16.36 -8.32
N ALA A 9 0.95 -15.61 -8.33
CA ALA A 9 1.15 -14.57 -9.32
C ALA A 9 1.17 -15.16 -10.73
N THR A 10 0.50 -14.49 -11.67
CA THR A 10 0.57 -14.87 -13.08
C THR A 10 1.95 -14.55 -13.66
N SER A 11 2.29 -15.12 -14.82
CA SER A 11 3.55 -14.77 -15.50
C SER A 11 3.67 -13.27 -15.77
N ASP A 12 2.56 -12.60 -16.13
CA ASP A 12 2.54 -11.16 -16.36
C ASP A 12 2.79 -10.36 -15.08
N GLU A 13 2.23 -10.81 -13.95
CA GLU A 13 2.49 -10.19 -12.65
C GLU A 13 3.96 -10.37 -12.22
N LEU A 14 4.58 -11.51 -12.55
CA LEU A 14 6.00 -11.74 -12.28
C LEU A 14 6.89 -10.83 -13.13
N HIS A 15 6.61 -10.69 -14.43
CA HIS A 15 7.32 -9.73 -15.29
C HIS A 15 7.15 -8.28 -14.81
N LEU A 16 5.95 -7.92 -14.35
CA LEU A 16 5.70 -6.61 -13.75
C LEU A 16 6.56 -6.41 -12.49
N VAL A 17 6.67 -7.41 -11.62
CA VAL A 17 7.53 -7.36 -10.44
C VAL A 17 9.00 -7.19 -10.81
N GLU A 18 9.47 -7.87 -11.85
CA GLU A 18 10.84 -7.71 -12.36
C GLU A 18 11.09 -6.28 -12.87
N ALA A 19 10.14 -5.71 -13.63
CA ALA A 19 10.21 -4.32 -14.08
C ALA A 19 10.27 -3.33 -12.90
N LEU A 20 9.42 -3.53 -11.88
CA LEU A 20 9.42 -2.72 -10.67
C LEU A 20 10.75 -2.81 -9.91
N ARG A 21 11.34 -4.01 -9.81
CA ARG A 21 12.67 -4.21 -9.20
C ARG A 21 13.79 -3.56 -10.02
N ALA A 22 13.64 -3.51 -11.33
CA ALA A 22 14.57 -2.80 -12.22
C ALA A 22 14.47 -1.27 -12.08
N GLY A 23 13.43 -0.75 -11.42
CA GLY A 23 13.19 0.69 -11.29
C GLY A 23 12.34 1.28 -12.39
N ASP A 24 11.56 0.48 -13.11
CA ASP A 24 10.65 0.97 -14.14
C ASP A 24 9.56 1.87 -13.53
N GLU A 25 9.72 3.17 -13.73
CA GLU A 25 8.81 4.20 -13.23
C GLU A 25 7.43 4.11 -13.88
N ALA A 26 7.35 3.71 -15.14
CA ALA A 26 6.08 3.60 -15.86
C ALA A 26 5.27 2.39 -15.36
N ALA A 27 5.96 1.29 -15.06
CA ALA A 27 5.37 0.14 -14.40
C ALA A 27 4.82 0.52 -13.02
N PHE A 28 5.58 1.27 -12.22
CA PHE A 28 5.12 1.72 -10.90
C PHE A 28 3.97 2.73 -10.98
N ALA A 29 4.04 3.68 -11.91
CA ALA A 29 2.95 4.63 -12.16
C ALA A 29 1.65 3.90 -12.53
N SER A 30 1.72 2.93 -13.43
CA SER A 30 0.56 2.14 -13.85
C SER A 30 -0.04 1.35 -12.68
N LEU A 31 0.82 0.80 -11.81
CA LEU A 31 0.39 0.09 -10.60
C LEU A 31 -0.32 1.02 -9.61
N LEU A 32 0.21 2.24 -9.41
CA LEU A 32 -0.42 3.27 -8.58
C LEU A 32 -1.80 3.63 -9.13
N ASP A 33 -1.89 3.98 -10.42
CA ASP A 33 -3.13 4.40 -11.07
C ASP A 33 -4.21 3.30 -10.99
N GLN A 34 -3.80 2.03 -11.10
CA GLN A 34 -4.71 0.90 -11.03
C GLN A 34 -5.25 0.64 -9.61
N TYR A 35 -4.41 0.70 -8.58
CA TYR A 35 -4.77 0.20 -7.26
C TYR A 35 -5.00 1.27 -6.20
N HIS A 36 -4.40 2.45 -6.32
CA HIS A 36 -4.39 3.45 -5.24
C HIS A 36 -5.80 3.82 -4.78
N ALA A 37 -6.70 4.18 -5.71
CA ALA A 37 -8.08 4.53 -5.37
C ALA A 37 -8.83 3.37 -4.67
N SER A 38 -8.55 2.12 -5.05
CA SER A 38 -9.14 0.94 -4.42
C SER A 38 -8.60 0.69 -3.01
N LEU A 39 -7.29 0.93 -2.80
CA LEU A 39 -6.68 0.82 -1.48
C LEU A 39 -7.27 1.85 -0.52
N VAL A 40 -7.44 3.09 -0.95
CA VAL A 40 -8.03 4.11 -0.06
C VAL A 40 -9.49 3.78 0.26
N ARG A 41 -10.29 3.34 -0.73
CA ARG A 41 -11.67 2.89 -0.47
C ARG A 41 -11.74 1.77 0.56
N LEU A 42 -10.84 0.79 0.48
CA LEU A 42 -10.77 -0.29 1.46
C LEU A 42 -10.32 0.20 2.83
N ALA A 43 -9.31 1.08 2.89
CA ALA A 43 -8.82 1.65 4.15
C ALA A 43 -9.92 2.43 4.89
N CYS A 44 -10.81 3.13 4.19
CA CYS A 44 -11.96 3.83 4.78
C CYS A 44 -12.90 2.91 5.59
N ILE A 45 -12.88 1.59 5.39
CA ILE A 45 -13.67 0.64 6.18
C ILE A 45 -13.10 0.51 7.61
N TYR A 46 -11.82 0.81 7.81
CA TYR A 46 -11.09 0.57 9.07
C TYR A 46 -10.79 1.84 9.88
N VAL A 47 -10.77 3.01 9.24
CA VAL A 47 -10.29 4.27 9.85
C VAL A 47 -11.34 5.37 9.82
N SER A 48 -11.17 6.37 10.68
CA SER A 48 -12.21 7.36 11.00
C SER A 48 -12.48 8.40 9.91
N SER A 49 -11.54 8.62 8.98
CA SER A 49 -11.64 9.65 7.96
C SER A 49 -10.95 9.27 6.65
N ARG A 50 -11.33 9.94 5.56
CA ARG A 50 -10.68 9.78 4.25
C ARG A 50 -9.19 10.17 4.30
N ALA A 51 -8.82 11.21 5.04
CA ALA A 51 -7.43 11.64 5.17
C ALA A 51 -6.55 10.54 5.78
N VAL A 52 -7.01 9.92 6.87
CA VAL A 52 -6.29 8.80 7.49
C VAL A 52 -6.25 7.58 6.55
N ALA A 53 -7.28 7.36 5.75
CA ALA A 53 -7.28 6.30 4.75
C ALA A 53 -6.23 6.52 3.65
N GLU A 54 -6.03 7.77 3.21
CA GLU A 54 -4.98 8.16 2.26
C GLU A 54 -3.58 7.90 2.86
N GLU A 55 -3.36 8.31 4.11
CA GLU A 55 -2.10 8.02 4.83
C GLU A 55 -1.80 6.52 4.87
N VAL A 56 -2.81 5.70 5.20
CA VAL A 56 -2.68 4.23 5.25
C VAL A 56 -2.36 3.64 3.86
N ALA A 57 -2.94 4.18 2.79
CA ALA A 57 -2.65 3.76 1.43
C ALA A 57 -1.20 4.11 1.03
N GLN A 58 -0.73 5.32 1.38
CA GLN A 58 0.65 5.73 1.14
C GLN A 58 1.65 4.86 1.90
N GLU A 59 1.41 4.64 3.18
CA GLU A 59 2.17 3.71 4.01
C GLU A 59 2.20 2.30 3.43
N THR A 60 1.11 1.85 2.81
CA THR A 60 1.05 0.57 2.12
C THR A 60 2.02 0.52 0.96
N TRP A 61 2.10 1.57 0.13
CA TRP A 61 3.06 1.64 -0.96
C TRP A 61 4.51 1.60 -0.46
N LEU A 62 4.82 2.26 0.65
CA LEU A 62 6.14 2.13 1.29
C LEU A 62 6.43 0.68 1.72
N GLY A 63 5.43 0.00 2.30
CA GLY A 63 5.54 -1.41 2.66
C GLY A 63 5.72 -2.34 1.46
N VAL A 64 5.06 -2.02 0.34
CA VAL A 64 5.22 -2.71 -0.94
C VAL A 64 6.65 -2.57 -1.42
N LEU A 65 7.20 -1.36 -1.49
CA LEU A 65 8.59 -1.15 -1.94
C LEU A 65 9.60 -1.87 -1.04
N GLN A 66 9.42 -1.79 0.29
CA GLN A 66 10.28 -2.50 1.25
C GLN A 66 10.21 -4.03 1.13
N GLY A 67 9.07 -4.57 0.71
CA GLY A 67 8.85 -6.01 0.59
C GLY A 67 9.04 -6.57 -0.82
N LEU A 68 9.18 -5.70 -1.83
CA LEU A 68 9.13 -6.07 -3.25
C LEU A 68 10.24 -7.06 -3.63
N ASP A 69 11.46 -6.86 -3.13
CA ASP A 69 12.60 -7.75 -3.39
C ASP A 69 12.40 -9.15 -2.82
N ARG A 70 11.57 -9.27 -1.77
CA ARG A 70 11.27 -10.54 -1.08
C ARG A 70 9.96 -11.17 -1.54
N PHE A 71 9.27 -10.56 -2.48
CA PHE A 71 8.03 -11.10 -3.01
C PHE A 71 8.33 -12.32 -3.91
N GLU A 72 7.85 -13.49 -3.51
CA GLU A 72 8.12 -14.77 -4.19
C GLU A 72 6.98 -15.24 -5.11
N GLY A 73 5.93 -14.43 -5.32
CA GLY A 73 4.82 -14.81 -6.19
C GLY A 73 3.90 -15.93 -5.65
N ARG A 74 4.03 -16.32 -4.36
CA ARG A 74 3.17 -17.31 -3.70
C ARG A 74 1.69 -16.89 -3.60
N SER A 75 1.41 -15.62 -3.84
CA SER A 75 0.08 -15.05 -4.02
C SER A 75 0.13 -14.03 -5.16
N SER A 76 -1.00 -13.66 -5.76
CA SER A 76 -1.04 -12.56 -6.72
C SER A 76 -0.53 -11.26 -6.11
N LEU A 77 0.02 -10.38 -6.96
CA LEU A 77 0.58 -9.11 -6.51
C LEU A 77 -0.51 -8.26 -5.84
N LYS A 78 -1.70 -8.25 -6.44
CA LYS A 78 -2.89 -7.60 -5.86
C LYS A 78 -3.20 -8.10 -4.45
N THR A 79 -3.25 -9.42 -4.25
CA THR A 79 -3.58 -10.01 -2.95
C THR A 79 -2.56 -9.60 -1.90
N TRP A 80 -1.28 -9.63 -2.27
CA TRP A 80 -0.19 -9.25 -1.37
C TRP A 80 -0.27 -7.78 -0.96
N ILE A 81 -0.49 -6.85 -1.91
CA ILE A 81 -0.67 -5.41 -1.64
C ILE A 81 -1.86 -5.18 -0.70
N PHE A 82 -3.02 -5.78 -0.99
CA PHE A 82 -4.24 -5.62 -0.19
C PHE A 82 -4.08 -6.21 1.21
N ARG A 83 -3.26 -7.26 1.39
CA ARG A 83 -2.93 -7.82 2.70
C ARG A 83 -2.07 -6.87 3.53
N ILE A 84 -1.08 -6.21 2.91
CA ILE A 84 -0.28 -5.16 3.58
C ILE A 84 -1.20 -4.04 4.05
N LEU A 85 -2.09 -3.55 3.18
CA LEU A 85 -3.07 -2.51 3.51
C LEU A 85 -3.94 -2.92 4.69
N THR A 86 -4.57 -4.10 4.61
CA THR A 86 -5.52 -4.57 5.64
C THR A 86 -4.85 -4.65 7.01
N ASN A 87 -3.61 -5.15 7.06
CA ASN A 87 -2.85 -5.21 8.31
C ASN A 87 -2.60 -3.80 8.88
N ARG A 88 -2.15 -2.85 8.05
CA ARG A 88 -1.89 -1.47 8.47
C ARG A 88 -3.17 -0.75 8.90
N ALA A 89 -4.22 -0.81 8.09
CA ALA A 89 -5.51 -0.17 8.33
C ALA A 89 -6.14 -0.65 9.64
N LYS A 90 -6.12 -1.97 9.89
CA LYS A 90 -6.62 -2.56 11.13
C LYS A 90 -5.83 -2.07 12.35
N THR A 91 -4.50 -2.04 12.27
CA THR A 91 -3.66 -1.52 13.37
C THR A 91 -3.91 -0.02 13.62
N ARG A 92 -4.06 0.79 12.57
CA ARG A 92 -4.35 2.23 12.68
C ARG A 92 -5.72 2.46 13.33
N GLY A 93 -6.78 1.82 12.83
CA GLY A 93 -8.14 1.94 13.38
C GLY A 93 -8.23 1.50 14.85
N GLN A 94 -7.52 0.43 15.24
CA GLN A 94 -7.45 0.01 16.64
C GLN A 94 -6.77 1.05 17.55
N ARG A 95 -5.76 1.77 17.05
CA ARG A 95 -5.09 2.85 17.79
C ARG A 95 -5.97 4.09 17.88
N GLU A 96 -6.63 4.48 16.80
CA GLU A 96 -7.59 5.60 16.79
C GLU A 96 -8.74 5.36 17.76
N ALA A 97 -9.37 4.18 17.74
CA ALA A 97 -10.46 3.86 18.65
C ALA A 97 -10.06 3.99 20.14
N ARG A 98 -8.80 3.68 20.47
CA ARG A 98 -8.24 3.89 21.82
C ARG A 98 -7.95 5.36 22.12
N ARG A 99 -7.59 6.16 21.11
CA ARG A 99 -7.30 7.61 21.23
C ARG A 99 -8.57 8.46 21.27
N THR A 100 -9.66 8.08 20.58
CA THR A 100 -10.93 8.82 20.63
C THR A 100 -11.55 8.83 22.04
N LEU A 101 -11.16 7.87 22.90
CA LEU A 101 -11.46 7.87 24.34
C LEU A 101 -10.65 8.91 25.16
N GLY A 102 -9.73 9.67 24.53
CA GLY A 102 -8.98 10.79 25.09
C GLY A 102 -8.64 11.84 24.02
N LYS A 103 -9.55 12.79 23.77
CA LYS A 103 -9.42 13.98 22.88
C LYS A 103 -8.06 14.72 23.04
N LEU A 104 -7.45 15.50 22.13
CA LEU A 104 -7.48 15.96 20.71
C LEU A 104 -6.01 16.46 20.50
N THR A 105 -5.31 16.32 19.38
CA THR A 105 -5.36 17.03 18.08
C THR A 105 -4.30 16.38 17.19
N GLU A 106 -4.54 16.18 15.90
CA GLU A 106 -3.47 15.75 14.97
C GLU A 106 -3.33 16.73 13.81
N GLU A 107 -2.10 17.22 13.63
CA GLU A 107 -1.63 17.82 12.39
C GLU A 107 -1.93 16.87 11.23
N THR A 108 -2.63 17.39 10.23
CA THR A 108 -2.88 16.67 8.99
C THR A 108 -1.56 16.54 8.25
N LEU A 109 -1.03 15.31 8.12
CA LEU A 109 0.09 15.09 7.19
C LEU A 109 -0.42 15.45 5.78
N PRO A 110 0.37 16.17 4.96
CA PRO A 110 -0.02 16.43 3.59
C PRO A 110 -0.20 15.07 2.88
N PRO A 111 -1.27 14.89 2.09
CA PRO A 111 -1.43 13.69 1.29
C PRO A 111 -0.23 13.62 0.35
N GLN A 112 0.60 12.57 0.47
CA GLN A 112 1.67 12.37 -0.49
C GLN A 112 1.07 12.20 -1.87
N THR A 113 1.39 13.15 -2.75
CA THR A 113 0.92 13.17 -4.13
C THR A 113 1.49 11.99 -4.93
N ARG A 114 0.89 11.68 -6.07
CA ARG A 114 1.41 10.68 -7.03
C ARG A 114 2.90 10.92 -7.30
N GLU A 115 3.27 12.18 -7.53
CA GLU A 115 4.64 12.62 -7.78
C GLU A 115 5.58 12.30 -6.61
N GLU A 116 5.14 12.44 -5.36
CA GLU A 116 5.94 12.08 -4.19
C GLU A 116 6.18 10.58 -4.09
N LEU A 117 5.18 9.74 -4.37
CA LEU A 117 5.36 8.29 -4.40
C LEU A 117 6.32 7.87 -5.52
N LEU A 118 6.24 8.51 -6.70
CA LEU A 118 7.21 8.30 -7.77
C LEU A 118 8.62 8.71 -7.34
N GLN A 119 8.76 9.82 -6.60
CA GLN A 119 10.06 10.25 -6.09
C GLN A 119 10.61 9.29 -5.03
N VAL A 120 9.77 8.77 -4.14
CA VAL A 120 10.17 7.75 -3.17
C VAL A 120 10.64 6.48 -3.89
N PHE A 121 9.93 6.05 -4.94
CA PHE A 121 10.33 4.91 -5.75
C PHE A 121 11.69 5.11 -6.42
N LYS A 122 11.92 6.28 -7.02
CA LYS A 122 13.23 6.67 -7.57
C LYS A 122 14.33 6.60 -6.53
N ASN A 123 14.08 7.15 -5.34
CA ASN A 123 15.06 7.19 -4.26
C ASN A 123 15.35 5.80 -3.68
N TRP A 124 14.33 4.93 -3.63
CA TRP A 124 14.49 3.54 -3.18
C TRP A 124 15.46 2.76 -4.08
N LYS A 125 15.42 2.97 -5.40
CA LYS A 125 16.29 2.25 -6.35
C LYS A 125 17.74 2.74 -6.40
N ASN A 126 17.98 3.95 -5.93
CA ASN A 126 19.29 4.62 -5.94
C ASN A 126 20.07 4.47 -4.61
N LYS A 127 19.54 3.69 -3.66
CA LYS A 127 20.23 3.28 -2.42
C LYS A 127 20.92 1.94 -2.60
#